data_AF-A0A1X0IIL2-F1
#
_entry.id   AF-A0A1X0IIL2-F1
#
_cell.length_a   1.000
_cell.length_b   1.000
_cell.length_c   1.000
_cell.angle_alpha   90.00
_cell.angle_beta   90.00
_cell.angle_gamma   90.00
#
_symmetry.space_group_name_H-M   'P 1'
#
loop_
_entity.id
_entity.type
_entity.pdbx_description
1 polymer ?
#
loop_
_entity_poly.entity_id
_entity_poly.type
_entity_poly.pdbx_seq_one_letter_code
_entity_poly.pdbx_strand_id
1 'polypeptide(L)' 'MNGDMSTDPEQIRADVDAVLAQLPSVDPDSVDVAGVDIDAVGRQLEEAHQILVNALESVEKG' A
#
# COMPACT_ATOMS: atom_id res chain seq x y z
N MET A 1 -13.09 -2.57 -21.71
CA MET A 1 -12.69 -3.34 -20.52
C MET A 1 -12.72 -2.36 -19.36
N ASN A 2 -13.90 -2.17 -18.76
CA ASN A 2 -14.01 -1.38 -17.53
C ASN A 2 -13.63 -2.35 -16.42
N GLY A 3 -12.41 -2.21 -15.88
CA GLY A 3 -11.99 -2.98 -14.72
C GLY A 3 -12.93 -2.62 -13.58
N ASP A 4 -13.79 -3.56 -13.23
CA ASP A 4 -14.53 -3.54 -11.98
C ASP A 4 -13.49 -3.34 -10.88
N MET A 5 -13.44 -2.15 -10.28
CA MET A 5 -12.61 -1.94 -9.09
C MET A 5 -13.22 -2.84 -8.03
N SER A 6 -12.61 -4.01 -7.84
CA SER A 6 -13.06 -5.00 -6.88
C SER A 6 -13.09 -4.35 -5.50
N THR A 7 -14.29 -4.17 -4.94
CA THR A 7 -14.50 -3.78 -3.54
C THR A 7 -14.32 -4.96 -2.58
N ASP A 8 -13.87 -6.11 -3.10
CA ASP A 8 -13.60 -7.29 -2.31
C ASP A 8 -12.46 -7.00 -1.31
N PRO A 9 -12.72 -7.09 0.00
CA PRO A 9 -11.73 -6.77 1.02
C PRO A 9 -10.49 -7.65 0.95
N GLU A 10 -10.59 -8.90 0.46
CA GLU A 10 -9.42 -9.77 0.30
C GLU A 10 -8.56 -9.34 -0.89
N GLN A 11 -9.17 -8.85 -1.98
CA GLN A 11 -8.42 -8.29 -3.11
C GLN A 11 -7.69 -7.00 -2.71
N ILE A 12 -8.37 -6.10 -2.00
CA ILE A 12 -7.77 -4.85 -1.50
C ILE A 12 -6.60 -5.14 -0.58
N ARG A 13 -6.72 -6.15 0.31
CA ARG A 13 -5.61 -6.58 1.17
C ARG A 13 -4.44 -7.13 0.37
N ALA A 14 -4.69 -7.94 -0.65
CA ALA A 14 -3.63 -8.47 -1.51
C ALA A 14 -2.90 -7.36 -2.28
N ASP A 15 -3.62 -6.35 -2.77
CA ASP A 15 -3.03 -5.21 -3.47
C ASP A 15 -2.17 -4.35 -2.53
N VAL A 16 -2.65 -4.12 -1.30
CA VAL A 16 -1.87 -3.42 -0.26
C VAL A 16 -0.63 -4.22 0.13
N ASP A 17 -0.75 -5.54 0.34
CA ASP A 17 0.40 -6.40 0.65
C ASP A 17 1.44 -6.37 -0.48
N ALA A 18 1.03 -6.33 -1.75
CA ALA A 18 1.93 -6.21 -2.88
C ALA A 18 2.69 -4.87 -2.90
N VAL A 19 2.05 -3.77 -2.50
CA VAL A 19 2.72 -2.46 -2.35
C VAL A 19 3.68 -2.48 -1.16
N LEU A 20 3.26 -3.03 -0.02
CA LEU A 20 4.08 -3.12 1.19
C LEU A 20 5.28 -4.07 1.03
N ALA A 21 5.16 -5.14 0.25
CA ALA A 21 6.26 -6.07 -0.02
C ALA A 21 7.42 -5.43 -0.80
N GLN A 22 7.17 -4.30 -1.47
CA GLN A 22 8.20 -3.53 -2.16
C GLN A 22 8.92 -2.54 -1.23
N LEU A 23 8.47 -2.39 0.03
CA LEU A 23 9.17 -1.57 1.00
C LEU A 23 10.51 -2.24 1.38
N PRO A 24 11.58 -1.43 1.55
CA PRO A 24 12.84 -1.94 2.06
C PRO A 24 12.63 -2.59 3.44
N SER A 25 13.21 -3.77 3.65
CA SER A 25 13.20 -4.42 4.96
C SER A 25 14.05 -3.60 5.93
N VAL A 26 13.40 -2.85 6.80
CA VAL A 26 14.05 -2.12 7.89
C VAL A 26 14.02 -3.03 9.10
N ASP A 27 15.14 -3.66 9.41
CA ASP A 27 15.24 -4.46 10.63
C ASP A 27 15.45 -3.50 11.82
N PRO A 28 14.52 -3.46 12.79
CA PRO A 28 14.51 -2.44 13.85
C PRO A 28 15.64 -2.63 14.88
N ASP A 29 16.25 -3.83 14.94
CA ASP A 29 17.43 -4.12 15.75
C ASP A 29 18.73 -3.84 14.99
N SER A 30 18.67 -3.73 13.66
CA SER A 30 19.78 -3.28 12.84
C SER A 30 19.78 -1.74 12.73
N VAL A 31 20.86 -1.10 13.18
CA VAL A 31 21.01 0.37 13.15
C VAL A 31 21.32 0.90 11.73
N ASP A 32 21.16 0.08 10.69
CA ASP A 32 21.52 0.45 9.32
C ASP A 32 20.34 1.07 8.56
N VAL A 33 19.74 2.10 9.16
CA VAL A 33 18.74 2.96 8.50
C VAL A 33 19.41 3.95 7.54
N ALA A 34 20.75 4.04 7.57
CA ALA A 34 21.55 5.01 6.81
C ALA A 34 21.44 4.87 5.28
N GLY A 35 20.93 3.73 4.78
CA GLY A 35 20.66 3.49 3.36
C GLY A 35 19.19 3.49 2.97
N VAL A 36 18.26 3.69 3.92
CA VAL A 36 16.82 3.66 3.65
C VAL A 36 16.38 5.02 3.13
N ASP A 37 15.87 5.04 1.90
CA ASP A 37 15.22 6.21 1.33
C ASP A 37 13.82 6.38 1.97
N ILE A 38 13.76 7.19 3.03
CA ILE A 38 12.53 7.46 3.78
C ILE A 38 11.48 8.13 2.91
N ASP A 39 11.88 8.94 1.92
CA ASP A 39 10.95 9.57 0.99
C ASP A 39 10.32 8.54 0.05
N ALA A 40 11.10 7.54 -0.40
CA ALA A 40 10.57 6.43 -1.18
C ALA A 40 9.59 5.57 -0.37
N VAL A 41 9.94 5.25 0.88
CA VAL A 41 9.05 4.55 1.83
C VAL A 41 7.74 5.32 2.03
N GLY A 42 7.83 6.64 2.21
CA GLY A 42 6.67 7.52 2.38
C GLY A 42 5.72 7.46 1.18
N ARG A 43 6.24 7.51 -0.05
CA ARG A 43 5.41 7.41 -1.27
C ARG A 43 4.71 6.06 -1.40
N GLN A 44 5.40 4.96 -1.07
CA GLN A 44 4.79 3.62 -1.09
C GLN A 44 3.69 3.47 -0.06
N LEU A 45 3.87 4.02 1.15
CA LEU A 45 2.83 4.02 2.17
C LEU A 45 1.63 4.89 1.75
N GLU A 46 1.88 6.02 1.11
CA GLU A 46 0.82 6.89 0.56
C GLU A 46 0.03 6.18 -0.56
N GLU A 47 0.71 5.45 -1.44
CA GLU A 47 0.08 4.64 -2.49
C GLU A 47 -0.82 3.54 -1.90
N ALA A 48 -0.32 2.79 -0.91
CA ALA A 48 -1.10 1.81 -0.18
C ALA A 48 -2.34 2.44 0.49
N HIS A 49 -2.17 3.63 1.08
CA HIS A 49 -3.28 4.37 1.68
C HIS A 49 -4.32 4.82 0.64
N GLN A 50 -3.88 5.29 -0.53
CA GLN A 50 -4.79 5.72 -1.60
C GLN A 50 -5.63 4.57 -2.13
N ILE A 51 -5.07 3.35 -2.21
CA ILE A 51 -5.83 2.14 -2.56
C ILE A 51 -6.97 1.90 -1.55
N LEU A 52 -6.67 2.02 -0.25
CA LEU A 52 -7.68 1.86 0.81
C LEU A 52 -8.77 2.94 0.76
N VAL A 53 -8.39 4.20 0.49
CA VAL A 53 -9.35 5.31 0.36
C VAL A 53 -10.24 5.12 -0.86
N ASN A 54 -9.67 4.76 -2.01
CA ASN A 54 -10.43 4.51 -3.24
C ASN A 54 -11.42 3.35 -3.07
N ALA A 55 -11.01 2.31 -2.35
CA ALA A 55 -11.88 1.20 -1.99
C ALA A 55 -13.04 1.65 -1.09
N LEU A 56 -12.76 2.47 -0.07
CA LEU A 56 -13.78 3.01 0.83
C LEU A 56 -14.78 3.90 0.08
N GLU A 57 -14.30 4.78 -0.79
CA GLU A 57 -15.15 5.62 -1.63
C GLU A 57 -16.01 4.80 -2.61
N SER A 58 -15.48 3.69 -3.11
CA SER A 58 -16.21 2.79 -4.01
C SER A 58 -17.32 2.03 -3.28
N VAL A 59 -17.12 1.71 -2.00
CA VAL A 59 -18.17 1.14 -1.13
C VAL A 59 -19.25 2.19 -0.81
N GLU A 60 -18.88 3.46 -0.58
CA GLU A 60 -19.84 4.53 -0.28
C GLU A 60 -20.70 4.92 -1.49
N LYS A 61 -20.17 4.76 -2.72
CA LYS A 61 -20.88 5.07 -3.97
C LYS A 61 -21.69 3.87 -4.53
N GLY A 62 -21.54 2.68 -3.95
CA GLY A 62 -22.18 1.41 -4.37
C GLY A 62 -23.53 1.14 -3.75
#